data_AF-A0A3A8JMW2-F1
#
_entry.id   AF-A0A3A8JMW2-F1
#
_cell.length_a   1.000
_cell.length_b   1.000
_cell.length_c   1.000
_cell.angle_alpha   90.00
_cell.angle_beta   90.00
_cell.angle_gamma   90.00
#
_symmetry.space_group_name_H-M   'P 1'
#
loop_
_entity.id
_entity.type
_entity.pdbx_description
1 polymer ?
#
loop_
_entity_poly.entity_id
_entity_poly.type
_entity_poly.pdbx_seq_one_letter_code
_entity_poly.pdbx_strand_id
1 'polypeptide(L)'
;MSRHSFHAVFLCGALGLGLAGVPTASAADVQSEQSQPALRVTYLLYSGRPNPVVLVTDPEQIRSIEKQLSQALASGERVTKAESHAVLGYTGIQIERLGATARNSAPLVLRGDLLRTSSSQATVSRDVAGIEDILLQLGREQKVIGDVELSVIRQTR
;
A
#
# COMPACT_ATOMS: atom_id res chain seq x y z
N MET A 1 -28.23 46.93 -28.24
CA MET A 1 -29.04 45.83 -27.67
C MET A 1 -28.33 45.36 -26.40
N SER A 2 -28.64 45.96 -25.26
CA SER A 2 -29.65 45.56 -24.26
C SER A 2 -29.00 44.75 -23.13
N ARG A 3 -28.95 45.39 -21.96
CA ARG A 3 -28.46 44.92 -20.65
C ARG A 3 -29.32 43.76 -20.16
N HIS A 4 -28.81 42.89 -19.28
CA HIS A 4 -29.53 42.51 -18.05
C HIS A 4 -28.58 41.90 -17.01
N SER A 5 -28.41 42.66 -15.93
CA SER A 5 -27.99 42.23 -14.60
C SER A 5 -29.00 41.22 -14.03
N PHE A 6 -28.53 40.25 -13.24
CA PHE A 6 -29.37 39.59 -12.24
C PHE A 6 -28.78 39.82 -10.86
N HIS A 7 -29.45 40.69 -10.11
CA HIS A 7 -29.39 40.73 -8.66
C HIS A 7 -30.13 39.51 -8.12
N ALA A 8 -29.50 38.77 -7.21
CA ALA A 8 -30.22 37.97 -6.22
C ALA A 8 -29.75 38.47 -4.85
N VAL A 9 -30.50 39.47 -4.35
CA VAL A 9 -30.50 39.86 -2.95
C VAL A 9 -31.33 38.79 -2.23
N PHE A 10 -30.72 38.04 -1.32
CA PHE A 10 -31.46 37.37 -0.25
C PHE A 10 -31.10 38.06 1.06
N LEU A 11 -32.08 38.83 1.54
CA LEU A 11 -32.14 39.50 2.82
C LEU A 11 -32.90 38.59 3.81
N CYS A 12 -32.63 38.77 5.10
CA CYS A 12 -33.29 38.17 6.29
C CYS A 12 -32.91 36.72 6.64
N GLY A 13 -32.59 36.38 7.89
CA GLY A 13 -32.81 37.11 9.15
C GLY A 13 -31.85 36.69 10.27
N ALA A 14 -31.58 37.66 11.14
CA ALA A 14 -30.99 37.44 12.44
C ALA A 14 -32.07 37.08 13.48
N LEU A 15 -31.62 36.45 14.57
CA LEU A 15 -32.31 36.10 15.82
C LEU A 15 -33.13 34.79 15.85
N GLY A 16 -32.48 33.77 16.39
CA GLY A 16 -33.12 32.64 17.09
C GLY A 16 -32.18 32.12 18.16
N LEU A 17 -32.34 32.59 19.40
CA LEU A 17 -31.81 31.93 20.60
C LEU A 17 -32.43 30.54 20.71
N GLY A 18 -31.62 29.48 20.71
CA GLY A 18 -32.07 28.12 20.95
C GLY A 18 -30.89 27.20 21.22
N LEU A 19 -30.70 26.84 22.49
CA LEU A 19 -29.79 25.78 22.91
C LEU A 19 -30.17 24.45 22.25
N ALA A 20 -29.32 23.94 21.37
CA ALA A 20 -29.17 22.51 21.14
C ALA A 20 -27.77 22.28 20.55
N GLY A 21 -26.92 21.57 21.29
CA GLY A 21 -25.57 21.23 20.88
C GLY A 21 -25.58 20.42 19.59
N VAL A 22 -25.27 21.08 18.48
CA VAL A 22 -24.89 20.41 17.24
C VAL A 22 -23.41 20.07 17.40
N PRO A 23 -22.99 18.80 17.38
CA PRO A 23 -21.58 18.50 17.29
C PRO A 23 -21.11 19.01 15.93
N THR A 24 -20.35 20.11 15.96
CA THR A 24 -19.54 20.55 14.83
C THR A 24 -18.51 19.45 14.58
N ALA A 25 -18.86 18.46 13.76
CA ALA A 25 -17.87 17.60 13.13
C ALA A 25 -16.95 18.52 12.33
N SER A 26 -15.77 18.79 12.89
CA SER A 26 -14.81 19.69 12.27
C SER A 26 -14.29 19.04 11.00
N ALA A 27 -14.21 19.79 9.90
CA ALA A 27 -13.59 19.33 8.65
C ALA A 27 -12.15 18.80 8.83
N ALA A 28 -11.51 19.12 9.97
CA ALA A 28 -10.24 18.56 10.41
C ALA A 28 -10.27 17.04 10.64
N ASP A 29 -11.39 16.47 11.12
CA ASP A 29 -11.49 15.02 11.32
C ASP A 29 -11.48 14.26 9.98
N VAL A 30 -12.10 14.82 8.94
CA VAL A 30 -12.12 14.21 7.59
C VAL A 30 -10.74 14.28 6.91
N GLN A 31 -9.95 15.34 7.16
CA GLN A 31 -8.57 15.42 6.66
C GLN A 31 -7.59 14.52 7.44
N SER A 32 -7.90 14.17 8.68
CA SER A 32 -7.07 13.30 9.53
C SER A 32 -7.15 11.84 9.11
N GLU A 33 -8.31 11.38 8.59
CA GLU A 33 -8.48 10.02 8.09
C GLU A 33 -7.65 9.73 6.82
N GLN A 34 -7.39 10.75 5.99
CA GLN A 34 -6.69 10.56 4.71
C GLN A 34 -5.15 10.61 4.81
N SER A 35 -4.59 10.89 6.00
CA SER A 35 -3.14 10.93 6.23
C SER A 35 -2.58 9.74 7.01
N GLN A 36 -3.42 8.74 7.32
CA GLN A 36 -2.92 7.56 8.01
C GLN A 36 -1.97 6.77 7.10
N PRO A 37 -0.79 6.35 7.61
CA PRO A 37 0.12 5.54 6.83
C PRO A 37 -0.54 4.21 6.49
N ALA A 38 -0.41 3.78 5.24
CA ALA A 38 -0.89 2.48 4.80
C ALA A 38 0.12 1.84 3.85
N LEU A 39 0.14 0.51 3.76
CA LEU A 39 0.91 -0.22 2.76
C LEU A 39 -0.04 -0.86 1.75
N ARG A 40 0.20 -0.61 0.47
CA ARG A 40 -0.39 -1.38 -0.62
C ARG A 40 0.52 -2.55 -0.95
N VAL A 41 0.02 -3.76 -0.78
CA VAL A 41 0.70 -5.01 -1.10
C VAL A 41 0.06 -5.60 -2.35
N THR A 42 0.78 -5.57 -3.46
CA THR A 42 0.32 -6.06 -4.76
C THR A 42 1.04 -7.38 -5.07
N TYR A 43 0.28 -8.46 -5.26
CA TYR A 43 0.83 -9.76 -5.62
C TYR A 43 0.95 -9.83 -7.14
N LEU A 44 2.17 -9.93 -7.66
CA LEU A 44 2.42 -9.87 -9.09
C LEU A 44 2.20 -11.26 -9.69
N LEU A 45 1.01 -11.50 -10.24
CA LEU A 45 0.55 -12.79 -10.78
C LEU A 45 0.10 -12.60 -12.24
N TYR A 46 0.97 -12.95 -13.18
CA TYR A 46 0.67 -12.91 -14.61
C TYR A 46 -0.33 -14.01 -15.00
N SER A 47 -1.61 -13.68 -14.94
CA SER A 47 -2.74 -14.59 -15.18
C SER A 47 -3.74 -14.07 -16.22
N GLY A 48 -3.45 -12.94 -16.87
CA GLY A 48 -4.41 -12.22 -17.72
C GLY A 48 -5.52 -11.49 -16.94
N ARG A 49 -5.48 -11.54 -15.60
CA ARG A 49 -6.35 -10.79 -14.68
C ARG A 49 -5.56 -9.66 -13.99
N PRO A 50 -6.23 -8.63 -13.46
CA PRO A 50 -5.58 -7.66 -12.59
C PRO A 50 -4.89 -8.34 -11.40
N ASN A 51 -3.72 -7.84 -11.02
CA ASN A 51 -2.98 -8.33 -9.85
C ASN A 51 -3.82 -8.13 -8.57
N PRO A 52 -3.91 -9.13 -7.67
CA PRO A 52 -4.56 -8.96 -6.39
C PRO A 52 -3.80 -7.95 -5.52
N VAL A 53 -4.56 -7.21 -4.73
CA VAL A 53 -4.03 -6.14 -3.86
C VAL A 53 -4.63 -6.29 -2.47
N VAL A 54 -3.78 -6.16 -1.44
CA VAL A 54 -4.17 -6.03 -0.04
C VAL A 54 -3.72 -4.66 0.46
N LEU A 55 -4.60 -3.98 1.18
CA LEU A 55 -4.29 -2.76 1.89
C LEU A 55 -4.04 -3.10 3.36
N VAL A 56 -2.84 -2.79 3.84
CA VAL A 56 -2.47 -2.91 5.26
C VAL A 56 -2.62 -1.54 5.90
N THR A 57 -3.52 -1.44 6.86
CA THR A 57 -3.81 -0.20 7.61
C THR A 57 -3.50 -0.32 9.10
N ASP A 58 -3.23 -1.54 9.61
CA ASP A 58 -2.87 -1.74 11.01
C ASP A 58 -1.48 -1.15 11.30
N PRO A 59 -1.36 -0.15 12.18
CA PRO A 59 -0.09 0.55 12.42
C PRO A 59 1.02 -0.37 12.97
N GLU A 60 0.69 -1.37 13.78
CA GLU A 60 1.69 -2.31 14.30
C GLU A 60 2.21 -3.22 13.19
N GLN A 61 1.32 -3.76 12.36
CA GLN A 61 1.71 -4.55 11.18
C GLN A 61 2.56 -3.74 10.20
N ILE A 62 2.19 -2.48 9.92
CA ILE A 62 2.96 -1.58 9.05
C ILE A 62 4.38 -1.40 9.60
N ARG A 63 4.52 -1.00 10.87
CA ARG A 63 5.84 -0.78 11.49
C ARG A 63 6.68 -2.05 11.47
N SER A 64 6.08 -3.21 11.71
CA SER A 64 6.77 -4.50 11.68
C SER A 64 7.32 -4.81 10.29
N ILE A 65 6.48 -4.69 9.25
CA ILE A 65 6.89 -4.91 7.85
C ILE A 65 7.99 -3.93 7.46
N GLU A 66 7.84 -2.64 7.76
CA GLU A 66 8.82 -1.62 7.42
C GLU A 66 10.16 -1.83 8.12
N LYS A 67 10.14 -2.24 9.40
CA LYS A 67 11.35 -2.56 10.15
C LYS A 67 12.09 -3.73 9.52
N GLN A 68 11.38 -4.82 9.18
CA GLN A 68 11.99 -6.00 8.56
C GLN A 68 12.57 -5.66 7.18
N LEU A 69 11.84 -4.89 6.35
CA LEU A 69 12.35 -4.43 5.06
C LEU A 69 13.60 -3.57 5.20
N SER A 70 13.61 -2.63 6.15
CA SER A 70 14.75 -1.76 6.40
C SER A 70 15.97 -2.55 6.90
N GLN A 71 15.73 -3.55 7.75
CA GLN A 71 16.78 -4.47 8.21
C GLN A 71 17.34 -5.29 7.05
N ALA A 72 16.50 -5.88 6.20
CA ALA A 72 16.92 -6.66 5.04
C ALA A 72 17.74 -5.81 4.05
N LEU A 73 17.38 -4.54 3.85
CA LEU A 73 18.15 -3.61 3.01
C LEU A 73 19.52 -3.26 3.61
N ALA A 74 19.62 -3.21 4.94
CA ALA A 74 20.85 -2.86 5.65
C ALA A 74 21.80 -4.05 5.83
N SER A 75 21.26 -5.25 6.05
CA SER A 75 22.03 -6.49 6.28
C SER A 75 22.36 -7.24 5.00
N GLY A 76 21.61 -7.02 3.92
CA GLY A 76 21.73 -7.78 2.69
C GLY A 76 22.89 -7.36 1.78
N GLU A 77 23.29 -8.28 0.92
CA GLU A 77 24.33 -8.07 -0.09
C GLU A 77 23.75 -7.36 -1.32
N ARG A 78 24.42 -6.30 -1.81
CA ARG A 78 24.01 -5.60 -3.03
C ARG A 78 24.53 -6.35 -4.25
N VAL A 79 23.61 -6.74 -5.14
CA VAL A 79 23.91 -7.49 -6.36
C VAL A 79 23.26 -6.85 -7.58
N THR A 80 23.90 -7.02 -8.74
CA THR A 80 23.30 -6.78 -10.04
C THR A 80 22.81 -8.12 -10.59
N LYS A 81 21.63 -8.57 -10.15
CA LYS A 81 21.08 -9.89 -10.51
C LYS A 81 20.05 -9.77 -11.64
N ALA A 82 20.14 -10.66 -12.62
CA ALA A 82 19.12 -10.84 -13.64
C ALA A 82 17.84 -11.45 -13.03
N GLU A 83 16.68 -11.14 -13.60
CA GLU A 83 15.38 -11.53 -13.06
C GLU A 83 15.22 -13.04 -12.87
N SER A 84 14.58 -13.43 -11.76
CA SER A 84 14.18 -14.81 -11.53
C SER A 84 13.01 -15.17 -12.48
N HIS A 85 13.04 -16.37 -13.09
CA HIS A 85 12.00 -16.84 -14.00
C HIS A 85 10.65 -16.92 -13.31
N ALA A 86 9.59 -16.33 -13.87
CA ALA A 86 8.25 -16.38 -13.28
C ALA A 86 7.75 -17.81 -13.09
N VAL A 87 7.11 -18.09 -11.96
CA VAL A 87 6.49 -19.40 -11.67
C VAL A 87 4.99 -19.24 -11.65
N LEU A 88 4.26 -19.92 -12.54
CA LEU A 88 2.81 -19.70 -12.73
C LEU A 88 2.43 -18.21 -12.87
N GLY A 89 3.29 -17.46 -13.55
CA GLY A 89 3.12 -16.02 -13.70
C GLY A 89 3.46 -15.20 -12.45
N TYR A 90 3.79 -15.82 -11.32
CA TYR A 90 4.25 -15.12 -10.13
C TYR A 90 5.64 -14.53 -10.32
N THR A 91 5.74 -13.20 -10.20
CA THR A 91 7.00 -12.45 -10.34
C THR A 91 7.44 -11.73 -9.07
N GLY A 92 6.68 -11.86 -7.97
CA GLY A 92 7.00 -11.33 -6.66
C GLY A 92 5.84 -10.57 -6.02
N ILE A 93 6.14 -9.85 -4.95
CA ILE A 93 5.21 -8.96 -4.26
C ILE A 93 5.75 -7.54 -4.36
N GLN A 94 4.93 -6.60 -4.81
CA GLN A 94 5.23 -5.19 -4.77
C GLN A 94 4.63 -4.55 -3.52
N ILE A 95 5.43 -3.81 -2.77
CA ILE A 95 5.00 -3.00 -1.63
C ILE A 95 5.15 -1.52 -1.97
N GLU A 96 4.06 -0.79 -1.80
CA GLU A 96 4.00 0.66 -1.95
C GLU A 96 3.53 1.29 -0.65
N ARG A 97 4.23 2.33 -0.19
CA ARG A 97 3.76 3.15 0.92
C ARG A 97 2.71 4.12 0.42
N LEU A 98 1.66 4.33 1.20
CA LEU A 98 0.60 5.28 0.95
C LEU A 98 0.54 6.32 2.08
N GLY A 99 0.02 7.51 1.76
CA GLY A 99 -0.06 8.63 2.70
C GLY A 99 1.13 9.59 2.62
N ALA A 100 1.34 10.38 3.67
CA ALA A 100 2.39 11.41 3.70
C ALA A 100 3.81 10.85 3.47
N THR A 101 4.05 9.60 3.87
CA THR A 101 5.32 8.88 3.73
C THR A 101 5.57 8.35 2.32
N ALA A 102 4.56 8.29 1.45
CA ALA A 102 4.65 7.78 0.09
C ALA A 102 5.53 8.64 -0.84
N ARG A 103 5.56 9.96 -0.58
CA ARG A 103 6.02 10.96 -1.55
C ARG A 103 7.50 10.82 -1.95
N ASN A 104 8.30 10.16 -1.12
CA ASN A 104 9.73 9.95 -1.34
C ASN A 104 10.14 8.47 -1.36
N SER A 105 9.18 7.53 -1.37
CA SER A 105 9.49 6.11 -1.29
C SER A 105 9.27 5.42 -2.64
N ALA A 106 10.34 4.84 -3.18
CA ALA A 106 10.21 3.95 -4.33
C ALA A 106 9.47 2.65 -3.93
N PRO A 107 8.64 2.08 -4.82
CA PRO A 107 8.10 0.75 -4.63
C PRO A 107 9.21 -0.28 -4.43
N LEU A 108 8.94 -1.25 -3.56
CA LEU A 108 9.82 -2.38 -3.30
C LEU A 108 9.22 -3.64 -3.89
N VAL A 109 10.01 -4.43 -4.59
CA VAL A 109 9.58 -5.73 -5.12
C VAL A 109 10.39 -6.82 -4.44
N LEU A 110 9.71 -7.76 -3.79
CA LEU A 110 10.34 -8.87 -3.08
C LEU A 110 9.98 -10.22 -3.70
N ARG A 111 10.99 -11.09 -3.81
CA ARG A 111 10.86 -12.45 -4.33
C ARG A 111 12.04 -13.32 -3.91
N GLY A 112 11.74 -14.43 -3.23
CA GLY A 112 12.71 -15.30 -2.60
C GLY A 112 13.61 -14.52 -1.65
N ASP A 113 14.91 -14.61 -1.91
CA ASP A 113 15.95 -13.88 -1.20
C ASP A 113 16.16 -12.45 -1.73
N LEU A 114 15.47 -12.04 -2.79
CA LEU A 114 15.69 -10.77 -3.49
C LEU A 114 14.71 -9.70 -3.06
N LEU A 115 15.26 -8.54 -2.73
CA LEU A 115 14.54 -7.28 -2.54
C LEU A 115 15.07 -6.26 -3.54
N ARG A 116 14.19 -5.78 -4.43
CA ARG A 116 14.52 -4.80 -5.46
C ARG A 116 13.85 -3.47 -5.15
N THR A 117 14.59 -2.40 -5.41
CA THR A 117 14.02 -1.06 -5.54
C THR A 117 13.92 -0.74 -7.04
N SER A 118 13.33 0.39 -7.43
CA SER A 118 13.27 0.82 -8.84
C SER A 118 14.67 1.00 -9.49
N SER A 119 15.77 0.94 -8.74
CA SER A 119 17.12 0.93 -9.29
C SER A 119 17.48 -0.44 -9.90
N SER A 120 18.45 -0.46 -10.80
CA SER A 120 19.00 -1.70 -11.40
C SER A 120 19.76 -2.59 -10.39
N GLN A 121 19.78 -2.23 -9.10
CA GLN A 121 20.40 -2.97 -8.02
C GLN A 121 19.35 -3.72 -7.18
N ALA A 122 19.66 -4.96 -6.85
CA ALA A 122 18.91 -5.79 -5.92
C ALA A 122 19.70 -5.97 -4.63
N THR A 123 19.00 -6.16 -3.54
CA THR A 123 19.57 -6.63 -2.27
C THR A 123 19.18 -8.09 -2.08
N VAL A 124 20.16 -8.94 -1.82
CA VAL A 124 19.94 -10.34 -1.42
C VAL A 124 20.01 -10.44 0.09
N SER A 125 18.96 -10.91 0.73
CA SER A 125 18.96 -11.24 2.15
C SER A 125 18.02 -12.41 2.45
N ARG A 126 18.45 -13.31 3.34
CA ARG A 126 17.61 -14.42 3.82
C ARG A 126 16.36 -13.94 4.56
N ASP A 127 16.42 -12.74 5.14
CA ASP A 127 15.30 -12.12 5.84
C ASP A 127 14.14 -11.81 4.88
N VAL A 128 14.45 -11.55 3.60
CA VAL A 128 13.45 -11.23 2.57
C VAL A 128 12.50 -12.40 2.32
N ALA A 129 13.01 -13.63 2.33
CA ALA A 129 12.18 -14.81 2.15
C ALA A 129 11.14 -14.95 3.28
N GLY A 130 11.55 -14.62 4.51
CA GLY A 130 10.65 -14.58 5.67
C GLY A 130 9.57 -13.48 5.54
N ILE A 131 9.95 -12.30 5.06
CA ILE A 131 9.00 -11.21 4.79
C ILE A 131 7.99 -11.61 3.71
N GLU A 132 8.46 -12.23 2.63
CA GLU A 132 7.59 -12.72 1.56
C GLU A 132 6.59 -13.76 2.09
N ASP A 133 7.02 -14.68 2.94
CA ASP A 133 6.13 -15.69 3.53
C ASP A 133 5.03 -15.08 4.39
N ILE A 134 5.36 -14.05 5.18
CA ILE A 134 4.38 -13.28 5.96
C ILE A 134 3.35 -12.61 5.04
N LEU A 135 3.80 -12.03 3.92
CA LEU A 135 2.91 -11.32 3.00
C LEU A 135 2.07 -12.27 2.15
N LEU A 136 2.61 -13.43 1.76
CA LEU A 136 1.83 -14.50 1.13
C LEU A 136 0.77 -15.04 2.10
N GLN A 137 1.12 -15.18 3.38
CA GLN A 137 0.21 -15.59 4.43
C GLN A 137 -0.93 -14.59 4.64
N LEU A 138 -0.61 -13.28 4.62
CA LEU A 138 -1.60 -12.20 4.62
C LEU A 138 -2.53 -12.29 3.40
N GLY A 139 -1.99 -12.58 2.22
CA GLY A 139 -2.78 -12.72 0.99
C GLY A 139 -3.76 -13.88 1.04
N ARG A 140 -3.35 -14.99 1.68
CA ARG A 140 -4.20 -16.13 1.99
C ARG A 140 -5.34 -15.76 2.93
N GLU A 141 -5.01 -15.12 4.04
CA GLU A 141 -5.97 -14.72 5.09
C GLU A 141 -7.03 -13.77 4.54
N GLN A 142 -6.62 -12.86 3.66
CA GLN A 142 -7.50 -11.94 2.95
C GLN A 142 -8.20 -12.55 1.73
N LYS A 143 -7.99 -13.85 1.47
CA LYS A 143 -8.58 -14.62 0.35
C LYS A 143 -8.31 -14.02 -1.03
N VAL A 144 -7.20 -13.30 -1.18
CA VAL A 144 -6.76 -12.75 -2.47
C VAL A 144 -5.79 -13.69 -3.21
N ILE A 145 -5.19 -14.64 -2.48
CA ILE A 145 -4.41 -15.74 -3.03
C ILE A 145 -5.00 -17.06 -2.50
N GLY A 146 -5.22 -18.04 -3.37
CA GLY A 146 -5.68 -19.37 -2.99
C GLY A 146 -4.55 -20.31 -2.55
N ASP A 147 -4.93 -21.44 -1.94
CA ASP A 147 -3.98 -22.42 -1.43
C ASP A 147 -3.14 -23.08 -2.54
N VAL A 148 -3.72 -23.26 -3.73
CA VAL A 148 -3.03 -23.85 -4.89
C VAL A 148 -1.91 -22.94 -5.37
N GLU A 149 -2.19 -21.64 -5.55
CA GLU A 149 -1.20 -20.65 -5.93
C GLU A 149 -0.06 -20.59 -4.91
N LEU A 150 -0.39 -20.60 -3.61
CA LEU A 150 0.60 -20.56 -2.53
C LEU A 150 1.49 -21.80 -2.50
N SER A 151 0.91 -22.99 -2.66
CA SER A 151 1.67 -24.24 -2.67
C SER A 151 2.71 -24.24 -3.79
N VAL A 152 2.35 -23.77 -4.99
CA VAL A 152 3.28 -23.75 -6.11
C VAL A 152 4.35 -22.66 -5.95
N ILE A 153 3.97 -21.46 -5.51
CA ILE A 153 4.94 -20.39 -5.25
C ILE A 153 6.01 -20.86 -4.26
N ARG A 154 5.62 -21.57 -3.19
CA ARG A 154 6.55 -22.08 -2.18
C ARG A 154 7.46 -23.21 -2.67
N GLN A 155 7.01 -24.04 -3.61
CA GLN A 155 7.80 -25.16 -4.16
C GLN A 155 8.91 -24.73 -5.12
N THR A 156 8.89 -23.47 -5.58
CA THR A 156 9.77 -22.98 -6.66
C THR A 156 10.78 -21.95 -6.21
N ARG A 157 10.93 -21.80 -4.90
CA ARG A 157 12.01 -21.00 -4.29
C ARG A 157 13.28 -21.81 -4.09
#